data_AF-A0A497IIJ9-F1
#
_entry.id   AF-A0A497IIJ9-F1
#
_cell.length_a   1.000
_cell.length_b   1.000
_cell.length_c   1.000
_cell.angle_alpha   90.00
_cell.angle_beta   90.00
_cell.angle_gamma   90.00
#
_symmetry.space_group_name_H-M   'P 1'
#
loop_
_entity.id
_entity.type
_entity.pdbx_description
1 polymer ?
#
loop_
_entity_poly.entity_id
_entity_poly.type
_entity_poly.pdbx_seq_one_letter_code
_entity_poly.pdbx_strand_id
1 'polypeptide(L)'
;MAEKPAKTNDLRISGRITQIYDGSGLIQRCPKCGRWIIDDFCIVHSDVRGLWDLRIKARFEDGKGRSTLIFKKDMTEKNVNIILREAKKLGEAATLERIKNALLGKEVEVEGVKLNGGNFLLVKNIRKV
;
A
#
# COMPACT_ATOMS: atom_id res chain seq x y z
N MET A 1 -25.33 22.71 2.23
CA MET A 1 -24.01 22.29 2.75
C MET A 1 -22.99 22.50 1.64
N ALA A 2 -21.95 23.31 1.87
CA ALA A 2 -20.95 23.64 0.86
C ALA A 2 -19.90 22.51 0.75
N GLU A 3 -19.91 21.80 -0.37
CA GLU A 3 -18.81 20.91 -0.77
C GLU A 3 -17.60 21.79 -1.09
N LYS A 4 -16.66 21.89 -0.14
CA LYS A 4 -15.37 22.55 -0.36
C LYS A 4 -14.66 21.84 -1.52
N PRO A 5 -14.16 22.54 -2.55
CA PRO A 5 -13.30 21.92 -3.54
C PRO A 5 -11.98 21.60 -2.84
N ALA A 6 -11.81 20.34 -2.44
CA ALA A 6 -10.48 19.87 -2.13
C ALA A 6 -9.67 20.06 -3.43
N LYS A 7 -8.66 20.95 -3.41
CA LYS A 7 -7.59 20.92 -4.40
C LYS A 7 -6.91 19.55 -4.26
N THR A 8 -7.51 18.50 -4.82
CA THR A 8 -6.85 17.23 -4.98
C THR A 8 -5.79 17.49 -6.03
N ASN A 9 -4.53 17.42 -5.60
CA ASN A 9 -3.41 17.36 -6.51
C ASN A 9 -3.40 15.93 -7.07
N ASP A 10 -4.46 15.58 -7.81
CA ASP A 10 -4.53 14.33 -8.55
C ASP A 10 -3.43 14.35 -9.60
N LEU A 11 -2.59 13.33 -9.53
CA LEU A 11 -1.40 13.18 -10.34
C LEU A 11 -1.49 11.82 -11.00
N ARG A 12 -1.43 11.82 -12.33
CA ARG A 12 -1.17 10.62 -13.13
C ARG A 12 0.30 10.59 -13.48
N ILE A 13 0.96 9.48 -13.14
CA ILE A 13 2.36 9.22 -13.46
C ILE A 13 2.47 7.85 -14.09
N SER A 14 3.36 7.69 -15.06
CA SER A 14 3.54 6.47 -15.83
C SER A 14 5.00 6.06 -15.75
N GLY A 15 5.26 4.84 -15.32
CA GLY A 15 6.61 4.46 -14.98
C GLY A 15 6.66 3.06 -14.43
N ARG A 16 7.75 2.74 -13.75
CA ARG A 16 8.04 1.36 -13.35
C ARG A 16 8.11 1.21 -11.85
N ILE A 17 7.56 0.11 -11.34
CA ILE A 17 7.74 -0.28 -9.95
C ILE A 17 9.13 -0.91 -9.81
N THR A 18 10.03 -0.21 -9.13
CA THR A 18 11.43 -0.62 -8.96
C THR A 18 11.66 -1.46 -7.72
N GLN A 19 10.88 -1.24 -6.66
CA GLN A 19 11.03 -1.94 -5.39
C GLN A 19 9.70 -2.04 -4.64
N ILE A 20 9.53 -3.04 -3.79
CA ILE A 20 8.42 -3.10 -2.83
C ILE A 20 9.02 -3.19 -1.43
N TYR A 21 8.56 -2.34 -0.52
CA TYR A 21 9.10 -2.24 0.83
C TYR A 21 8.66 -3.42 1.71
N ASP A 22 9.54 -3.86 2.59
CA ASP A 22 9.25 -4.82 3.65
C ASP A 22 8.28 -4.16 4.67
N GLY A 23 7.18 -4.84 5.00
CA GLY A 23 6.00 -4.22 5.63
C GLY A 23 4.92 -3.74 4.65
N SER A 24 4.99 -4.21 3.39
CA SER A 24 3.91 -4.10 2.41
C SER A 24 3.08 -5.38 2.34
N GLY A 25 1.85 -5.25 1.88
CA GLY A 25 0.90 -6.35 1.79
C GLY A 25 0.07 -6.42 3.07
N LEU A 26 0.05 -7.59 3.69
CA LEU A 26 -0.67 -7.82 4.92
C LEU A 26 0.23 -7.45 6.10
N ILE A 27 -0.26 -6.58 6.99
CA ILE A 27 0.43 -6.20 8.22
C ILE A 27 -0.53 -6.29 9.41
N GLN A 28 -0.01 -6.59 10.59
CA GLN A 28 -0.79 -6.43 11.82
C GLN A 28 -0.46 -5.09 12.49
N ARG A 29 -1.50 -4.40 12.95
CA ARG A 29 -1.36 -3.17 13.74
C ARG A 29 -1.99 -3.33 15.11
N CYS A 30 -1.33 -2.76 16.10
CA CYS A 30 -1.90 -2.69 17.44
C CYS A 30 -3.14 -1.79 17.41
N PRO A 31 -4.31 -2.25 17.89
CA PRO A 31 -5.51 -1.42 17.98
C PRO A 31 -5.36 -0.26 18.97
N LYS A 32 -4.43 -0.35 19.93
CA LYS A 32 -4.22 0.66 20.97
C LYS A 32 -3.26 1.78 20.55
N CYS A 33 -2.12 1.44 19.94
CA CYS A 33 -1.11 2.42 19.55
C CYS A 33 -0.89 2.58 18.04
N GLY A 34 -1.50 1.74 17.20
CA GLY A 34 -1.32 1.78 15.75
C GLY A 34 0.08 1.39 15.25
N ARG A 35 1.00 0.98 16.15
CA ARG A 35 2.31 0.45 15.78
C ARG A 35 2.15 -0.88 15.04
N TRP A 36 3.12 -1.16 14.17
CA TRP A 36 3.28 -2.47 13.58
C TRP A 36 3.56 -3.49 14.68
N ILE A 37 2.85 -4.61 14.62
CA ILE A 37 3.01 -5.76 15.51
C ILE A 37 3.18 -7.02 14.66
N ILE A 38 3.72 -8.07 15.25
CA ILE A 38 3.92 -9.37 14.62
C ILE A 38 3.43 -10.40 15.63
N ASP A 39 2.68 -11.41 15.17
CA ASP A 39 2.18 -12.51 16.01
C ASP A 39 1.39 -12.01 17.24
N ASP A 40 0.51 -11.01 17.02
CA ASP A 40 -0.33 -10.43 18.07
C ASP A 40 0.47 -9.84 19.26
N PHE A 41 1.76 -9.53 19.05
CA PHE A 41 2.65 -9.02 20.09
C PHE A 41 3.06 -7.56 19.84
N CYS A 42 2.65 -6.66 20.72
CA CYS A 42 3.05 -5.25 20.70
C CYS A 42 4.15 -4.96 21.72
N ILE A 43 5.22 -4.30 21.30
CA ILE A 43 6.31 -3.85 22.19
C ILE A 43 5.87 -2.93 23.35
N VAL A 44 4.69 -2.31 23.26
CA VAL A 44 4.16 -1.40 24.30
C VAL A 44 3.08 -2.06 25.15
N HIS A 45 2.22 -2.86 24.51
CA HIS A 45 1.01 -3.39 25.13
C HIS A 45 1.04 -4.91 25.31
N SER A 46 2.17 -5.56 25.01
CA SER A 46 2.38 -7.00 25.06
C SER A 46 1.38 -7.76 24.19
N ASP A 47 0.74 -8.81 24.71
CA ASP A 47 -0.27 -9.60 24.01
C ASP A 47 -1.50 -8.76 23.68
N VAL A 48 -1.71 -8.50 22.39
CA VAL A 48 -2.84 -7.73 21.88
C VAL A 48 -3.33 -8.31 20.58
N ARG A 49 -4.65 -8.44 20.45
CA ARG A 49 -5.25 -8.85 19.17
C ARG A 49 -4.98 -7.83 18.08
N GLY A 50 -4.08 -8.17 17.17
CA GLY A 50 -3.68 -7.38 16.02
C GLY A 50 -4.81 -7.19 15.03
N LEU A 51 -5.02 -5.94 14.62
CA LEU A 51 -5.88 -5.64 13.49
C LEU A 51 -5.10 -5.83 12.20
N TRP A 52 -5.62 -6.68 11.34
CA TRP A 52 -5.07 -6.93 10.02
C TRP A 52 -5.38 -5.74 9.11
N ASP A 53 -4.33 -5.08 8.62
CA ASP A 53 -4.39 -4.02 7.62
C ASP A 53 -3.72 -4.50 6.34
N LEU A 54 -4.33 -4.21 5.21
CA LEU A 54 -3.79 -4.55 3.90
C LEU A 54 -3.35 -3.25 3.21
N ARG A 55 -2.05 -3.07 3.05
CA ARG A 55 -1.47 -1.87 2.46
C ARG A 55 -0.22 -2.22 1.69
N ILE A 56 -0.12 -1.80 0.44
CA ILE A 56 1.11 -1.97 -0.34
C ILE A 56 1.89 -0.67 -0.31
N LYS A 57 3.19 -0.76 -0.02
CA LYS A 57 4.14 0.34 -0.18
C LYS A 57 5.18 -0.04 -1.22
N ALA A 58 5.06 0.55 -2.41
CA ALA A 58 5.97 0.27 -3.51
C ALA A 58 6.75 1.53 -3.88
N ARG A 59 7.98 1.35 -4.33
CA ARG A 59 8.78 2.39 -4.96
C ARG A 59 8.52 2.39 -6.46
N PHE A 60 8.26 3.57 -6.98
CA PHE A 60 7.90 3.82 -8.36
C PHE A 60 8.79 4.91 -8.92
N GLU A 61 9.24 4.72 -10.15
CA GLU A 61 10.12 5.66 -10.84
C GLU A 61 9.49 6.02 -12.20
N ASP A 62 9.21 7.30 -12.39
CA ASP A 62 8.57 7.91 -13.57
C ASP A 62 9.62 8.47 -14.55
N GLY A 63 10.90 8.15 -14.35
CA GLY A 63 12.03 8.79 -15.06
C GLY A 63 12.33 10.23 -14.60
N LYS A 64 11.31 11.00 -14.18
CA LYS A 64 11.49 12.35 -13.58
C LYS A 64 11.92 12.32 -12.12
N GLY A 65 11.66 11.21 -11.42
CA GLY A 65 12.00 11.06 -10.02
C GLY A 65 11.40 9.81 -9.39
N ARG A 66 11.72 9.63 -8.10
CA ARG A 66 11.28 8.47 -7.31
C ARG A 66 10.11 8.85 -6.41
N SER A 67 9.01 8.13 -6.57
CA SER A 67 7.81 8.25 -5.74
C SER A 67 7.55 6.96 -4.99
N THR A 68 6.95 7.07 -3.81
CA THR A 68 6.51 5.95 -3.00
C THR A 68 5.01 5.83 -3.14
N LEU A 69 4.56 4.78 -3.80
CA LEU A 69 3.16 4.44 -3.94
C LEU A 69 2.64 3.79 -2.66
N ILE A 70 1.50 4.27 -2.20
CA ILE A 70 0.77 3.70 -1.07
C ILE A 70 -0.60 3.27 -1.56
N PHE A 71 -0.84 1.97 -1.60
CA PHE A 71 -2.13 1.39 -1.93
C PHE A 71 -2.85 1.05 -0.64
N LYS A 72 -4.09 1.55 -0.50
CA LYS A 72 -4.98 1.14 0.59
C LYS A 72 -5.52 -0.28 0.34
N LYS A 73 -6.20 -0.83 1.36
CA LYS A 73 -6.89 -2.12 1.29
C LYS A 73 -7.70 -2.28 0.01
N ASP A 74 -8.65 -1.38 -0.26
CA ASP A 74 -9.55 -1.45 -1.43
C ASP A 74 -8.78 -1.57 -2.76
N MET A 75 -7.71 -0.79 -2.92
CA MET A 75 -6.88 -0.82 -4.12
C MET A 75 -6.07 -2.10 -4.24
N THR A 76 -5.58 -2.63 -3.11
CA THR A 76 -4.85 -3.89 -3.09
C THR A 76 -5.78 -5.05 -3.44
N GLU A 77 -6.99 -5.06 -2.88
CA GLU A 77 -8.01 -6.07 -3.15
C GLU A 77 -8.39 -6.06 -4.64
N LYS A 78 -8.58 -4.88 -5.25
CA LYS A 78 -8.87 -4.75 -6.69
C LYS A 78 -7.72 -5.17 -7.61
N ASN A 79 -6.47 -4.84 -7.25
CA ASN A 79 -5.33 -5.07 -8.15
C ASN A 79 -4.80 -6.49 -8.13
N VAL A 80 -4.76 -7.08 -6.94
CA VAL A 80 -4.19 -8.41 -6.72
C VAL A 80 -5.31 -9.46 -6.70
N ASN A 81 -6.57 -9.02 -6.75
CA ASN A 81 -7.77 -9.86 -6.66
C ASN A 81 -7.69 -10.79 -5.45
N ILE A 82 -7.33 -10.21 -4.30
CA ILE A 82 -7.14 -10.91 -3.04
C ILE A 82 -7.87 -10.15 -1.95
N ILE A 83 -8.83 -10.78 -1.30
CA ILE A 83 -9.53 -10.18 -0.16
C ILE A 83 -8.66 -10.28 1.10
N LEU A 84 -8.86 -9.39 2.07
CA LEU A 84 -8.14 -9.40 3.36
C LEU A 84 -8.13 -10.79 4.03
N ARG A 85 -9.24 -11.53 3.94
CA ARG A 85 -9.36 -12.90 4.51
C ARG A 85 -8.43 -13.90 3.84
N GLU A 86 -8.30 -13.83 2.51
CA GLU A 86 -7.44 -14.72 1.75
C GLU A 86 -5.98 -14.34 1.93
N ALA A 87 -5.66 -13.05 1.96
CA ALA A 87 -4.33 -12.56 2.35
C ALA A 87 -3.94 -13.09 3.73
N LYS A 88 -4.86 -13.08 4.71
CA LYS A 88 -4.63 -13.63 6.04
C LYS A 88 -4.36 -15.14 6.03
N LYS A 89 -5.06 -15.91 5.20
CA LYS A 89 -4.79 -17.36 5.05
C LYS A 89 -3.45 -17.65 4.38
N LEU A 90 -3.08 -16.84 3.38
CA LEU A 90 -1.79 -16.96 2.69
C LEU A 90 -0.63 -16.56 3.61
N GLY A 91 -0.87 -15.61 4.52
CA GLY A 91 0.16 -15.04 5.38
C GLY A 91 0.85 -13.84 4.75
N GLU A 92 1.59 -13.11 5.58
CA GLU A 92 2.24 -11.84 5.21
C GLU A 92 3.29 -12.04 4.10
N ALA A 93 4.14 -13.07 4.24
CA ALA A 93 5.20 -13.38 3.28
C ALA A 93 4.64 -13.76 1.90
N ALA A 94 3.73 -14.74 1.83
CA ALA A 94 3.16 -15.19 0.56
C ALA A 94 2.33 -14.09 -0.12
N THR A 95 1.59 -13.28 0.66
CA THR A 95 0.87 -12.12 0.13
C THR A 95 1.83 -11.11 -0.48
N LEU A 96 2.91 -10.77 0.23
CA LEU A 96 3.96 -9.86 -0.26
C LEU A 96 4.63 -10.39 -1.53
N GLU A 97 4.98 -11.67 -1.58
CA GLU A 97 5.57 -12.29 -2.77
C GLU A 97 4.62 -12.27 -3.97
N ARG A 98 3.33 -12.50 -3.76
CA ARG A 98 2.32 -12.41 -4.81
C ARG A 98 2.19 -10.98 -5.35
N ILE A 99 2.22 -9.99 -4.47
CA ILE A 99 2.24 -8.56 -4.84
C ILE A 99 3.52 -8.24 -5.62
N LYS A 100 4.68 -8.72 -5.14
CA LYS A 100 5.97 -8.56 -5.81
C LYS A 100 5.92 -9.13 -7.22
N ASN A 101 5.51 -10.38 -7.41
CA ASN A 101 5.40 -10.98 -8.74
C ASN A 101 4.38 -10.27 -9.66
N ALA A 102 3.31 -9.71 -9.10
CA ALA A 102 2.28 -9.03 -9.88
C ALA A 102 2.70 -7.63 -10.36
N LEU A 103 3.48 -6.90 -9.55
CA LEU A 103 3.76 -5.47 -9.72
C LEU A 103 5.23 -5.13 -9.94
N LEU A 104 6.16 -5.84 -9.29
CA LEU A 104 7.59 -5.54 -9.35
C LEU A 104 8.10 -5.65 -10.79
N GLY A 105 8.84 -4.64 -11.23
CA GLY A 105 9.45 -4.61 -12.55
C GLY A 105 8.46 -4.43 -13.70
N LYS A 106 7.17 -4.17 -13.45
CA LYS A 106 6.19 -3.85 -14.49
C LYS A 106 6.03 -2.34 -14.66
N GLU A 107 5.82 -1.93 -15.90
CA GLU A 107 5.40 -0.57 -16.20
C GLU A 107 3.89 -0.45 -15.94
N VAL A 108 3.55 0.57 -15.17
CA VAL A 108 2.19 0.84 -14.74
C VAL A 108 1.95 2.34 -14.73
N GLU A 109 0.76 2.73 -15.16
CA GLU A 109 0.25 4.08 -14.97
C GLU A 109 -0.48 4.13 -13.63
N VAL A 110 -0.12 5.08 -12.79
CA VAL A 110 -0.64 5.23 -11.44
C VAL A 110 -1.27 6.60 -11.31
N GLU A 111 -2.54 6.63 -10.95
CA GLU A 111 -3.27 7.82 -10.60
C GLU A 111 -3.41 7.89 -9.09
N GLY A 112 -3.05 9.02 -8.50
CA GLY A 112 -3.13 9.18 -7.06
C GLY A 112 -3.09 10.61 -6.61
N VAL A 113 -3.06 10.80 -5.30
CA VAL A 113 -2.93 12.12 -4.67
C VAL A 113 -1.59 12.19 -3.98
N LYS A 114 -0.79 13.19 -4.32
CA LYS A 114 0.50 13.42 -3.66
C LYS A 114 0.25 13.98 -2.25
N LEU A 115 0.84 13.36 -1.24
CA LEU A 115 0.73 13.80 0.15
C LEU A 115 1.77 14.90 0.44
N ASN A 116 1.35 15.96 1.14
CA ASN A 116 2.27 17.02 1.59
C ASN A 116 3.21 16.45 2.68
N GLY A 117 4.52 16.60 2.48
CA GLY A 117 5.55 16.10 3.40
C GLY A 117 6.51 15.03 2.83
N GLY A 118 6.43 14.72 1.52
CA GLY A 118 7.43 13.88 0.85
C GLY A 118 7.02 13.44 -0.56
N ASN A 119 7.73 12.43 -1.08
CA ASN A 119 7.39 11.80 -2.36
C ASN A 119 6.42 10.63 -2.18
N PHE A 120 5.39 10.78 -1.34
CA PHE A 120 4.37 9.76 -1.13
C PHE A 120 3.16 10.02 -2.03
N LEU A 121 2.77 9.03 -2.82
CA LEU A 121 1.60 9.07 -3.67
C LEU A 121 0.58 8.07 -3.18
N LEU A 122 -0.59 8.56 -2.76
CA LEU A 122 -1.71 7.72 -2.39
C LEU A 122 -2.41 7.26 -3.68
N VAL A 123 -2.29 5.97 -4.00
CA VAL A 123 -2.83 5.43 -5.24
C VAL A 123 -4.35 5.33 -5.15
N LYS A 124 -5.04 5.97 -6.10
CA LYS A 124 -6.48 5.88 -6.34
C LYS A 124 -6.81 4.94 -7.50
N ASN A 125 -5.95 4.90 -8.52
CA ASN A 125 -6.11 4.02 -9.67
C ASN A 125 -4.75 3.56 -10.17
N ILE A 126 -4.70 2.37 -10.77
CA ILE A 126 -3.49 1.84 -11.40
C ILE A 126 -3.91 1.03 -12.63
N ARG A 127 -3.21 1.26 -13.73
CA ARG A 127 -3.40 0.58 -15.01
C ARG A 127 -2.07 0.00 -15.44
N LYS A 128 -2.09 -1.26 -15.89
CA LYS A 128 -0.93 -1.88 -16.52
C LYS A 128 -0.89 -1.38 -17.96
N VAL A 129 0.26 -0.87 -18.38
CA VAL A 129 0.53 -0.49 -19.77
C VAL A 129 1.20 -1.65 -20.50
#